data_AF-A0A3D2M0Y4-F1
#
_entry.id   AF-A0A3D2M0Y4-F1
#
_cell.length_a   1.000
_cell.length_b   1.000
_cell.length_c   1.000
_cell.angle_alpha   90.00
_cell.angle_beta   90.00
_cell.angle_gamma   90.00
#
_symmetry.space_group_name_H-M   'P 1'
#
loop_
_entity.id
_entity.type
_entity.pdbx_description
1 polymer ?
#
loop_
_entity_poly.entity_id
_entity_poly.type
_entity_poly.pdbx_seq_one_letter_code
_entity_poly.pdbx_strand_id
1 'polypeptide(L)'
;MLSGLRLQTKLLILTLGPILLLTILLSGISVANLQALADTQEAHTRESLIRDRRAELQNYVQLARKMIAPLYESAAADDLDARDRAVAILETLSYGKDGYFWGYDEQSVRILQGDTKDKIGQSFYDYRDPSGKYAIRELVRAGVEGSHFVDYSFVLGNSATLVPKIGYAEYLPKWKMVFGTSLNLDGVERDVQAAREAFQEDIDELLIVMVGSALALLVLIAVLATIMSRTLLKPLLLIKGKLDDMAAGEGDLTHRLPITSQDELGDLASSFNRFVEKIHGLVQQVSTTTHQLTKLVASVANQAQRSEQAMAAQRHETDQVATAINEMSAAAHEVAMSAQRAAEAAQETDQQGQAAKRIVDGSIQQIHDLVGELRDSGESLGGLQKDVAGIVGVLDVIRAVAEQTNLLA
;
A
#
# COMPACT_ATOMS: atom_id res chain seq x y z
N MET A 1 -2.40 9.46 24.18
CA MET A 1 -2.33 8.23 25.02
C MET A 1 -2.07 6.94 24.23
N LEU A 2 -2.24 6.88 22.90
CA LEU A 2 -2.06 5.63 22.12
C LEU A 2 -0.61 5.36 21.66
N SER A 3 0.36 6.23 21.92
CA SER A 3 1.71 6.14 21.33
C SER A 3 2.52 4.93 21.84
N GLY A 4 2.41 4.58 23.13
CA GLY A 4 3.21 3.52 23.77
C GLY A 4 2.68 2.08 23.67
N LEU A 5 1.52 1.85 23.06
CA LEU A 5 0.90 0.52 22.98
C LEU A 5 1.45 -0.32 21.82
N ARG A 6 1.43 -1.66 21.96
CA ARG A 6 1.70 -2.58 20.84
C ARG A 6 0.68 -2.34 19.72
N LEU A 7 1.11 -2.46 18.46
CA LEU A 7 0.27 -2.19 17.28
C LEU A 7 -1.06 -2.99 17.29
N GLN A 8 -1.01 -4.23 17.77
CA GLN A 8 -2.18 -5.08 17.97
C GLN A 8 -3.20 -4.47 18.95
N THR A 9 -2.74 -3.93 20.07
CA THR A 9 -3.61 -3.29 21.07
C THR A 9 -4.20 -2.00 20.52
N LYS A 10 -3.43 -1.23 19.71
CA LYS A 10 -3.97 -0.03 19.05
C LYS A 10 -5.10 -0.40 18.09
N LEU A 11 -4.91 -1.42 17.25
CA LEU A 11 -5.94 -1.91 16.33
C LEU A 11 -7.20 -2.38 17.06
N LEU A 12 -7.05 -3.15 18.15
CA LEU A 12 -8.19 -3.60 18.95
C LEU A 12 -8.95 -2.43 19.58
N ILE A 13 -8.26 -1.45 20.16
CA ILE A 13 -8.92 -0.29 20.77
C ILE A 13 -9.60 0.58 19.69
N LEU A 14 -8.97 0.77 18.53
CA LEU A 14 -9.52 1.59 17.45
C LEU A 14 -10.76 0.94 16.79
N THR A 15 -10.85 -0.39 16.83
CA THR A 15 -11.97 -1.14 16.24
C THR A 15 -13.09 -1.37 17.26
N LEU A 16 -12.77 -1.85 18.46
CA LEU A 16 -13.78 -2.17 19.48
C LEU A 16 -14.28 -0.92 20.22
N GLY A 17 -13.43 0.09 20.43
CA GLY A 17 -13.78 1.27 21.21
C GLY A 17 -14.98 2.07 20.66
N PRO A 18 -14.96 2.48 19.38
CA PRO A 18 -16.08 3.19 18.76
C PRO A 18 -17.37 2.35 18.74
N ILE A 19 -17.25 1.04 18.51
CA ILE A 19 -18.40 0.13 18.44
C ILE A 19 -19.03 -0.06 19.82
N LEU A 20 -18.21 -0.23 20.85
CA LEU A 20 -18.68 -0.29 22.24
C LEU A 20 -19.40 1.01 22.62
N LEU A 21 -18.82 2.17 22.30
CA LEU A 21 -19.45 3.47 22.55
C LEU A 21 -20.79 3.62 21.82
N LEU A 22 -20.82 3.27 20.53
CA LEU A 22 -22.05 3.29 19.73
C LEU A 22 -23.11 2.35 20.31
N THR A 23 -22.71 1.16 20.74
CA THR A 23 -23.59 0.15 21.33
C THR A 23 -24.20 0.66 22.64
N ILE A 24 -23.39 1.23 23.53
CA ILE A 24 -23.87 1.81 24.79
C ILE A 24 -24.83 2.97 24.52
N LEU A 25 -24.48 3.86 23.59
CA LEU A 25 -25.32 5.00 23.22
C LEU A 25 -26.68 4.54 22.66
N LEU A 26 -26.67 3.63 21.68
CA LEU A 26 -27.89 3.11 21.06
C LEU A 26 -28.74 2.32 22.05
N SER A 27 -28.13 1.54 22.93
CA SER A 27 -28.85 0.81 23.99
C SER A 27 -29.52 1.79 24.96
N GLY A 28 -28.81 2.85 25.38
CA GLY A 28 -29.38 3.87 26.26
C GLY A 28 -30.57 4.61 25.62
N ILE A 29 -30.45 4.98 24.34
CA ILE A 29 -31.55 5.59 23.59
C ILE A 29 -32.74 4.63 23.48
N SER A 30 -32.48 3.35 23.20
CA SER A 30 -33.53 2.33 23.06
C SER A 30 -34.29 2.12 24.37
N VAL A 31 -33.59 2.04 25.49
CA VAL A 31 -34.21 1.94 26.83
C VAL A 31 -35.09 3.16 27.11
N ALA A 32 -34.61 4.37 26.84
CA ALA A 32 -35.39 5.59 27.04
C ALA A 32 -36.66 5.62 26.16
N ASN A 33 -36.56 5.19 24.90
CA ASN A 33 -37.72 5.11 23.99
C ASN A 33 -38.73 4.05 24.44
N LEU A 34 -38.27 2.87 24.89
CA LEU A 34 -39.14 1.81 25.39
C LEU A 34 -39.92 2.25 26.65
N GLN A 35 -39.26 2.98 27.55
CA GLN A 35 -39.94 3.55 28.73
C GLN A 35 -40.99 4.59 28.33
N ALA A 36 -40.65 5.53 27.43
CA ALA A 36 -41.60 6.52 26.94
C ALA A 36 -42.81 5.88 26.23
N LEU A 37 -42.57 4.79 25.49
CA LEU A 37 -43.62 4.01 24.85
C LEU A 37 -44.52 3.29 25.88
N ALA A 38 -43.92 2.72 26.94
CA ALA A 38 -44.66 2.08 28.03
C ALA A 38 -45.62 3.05 28.72
N ASP A 39 -45.15 4.26 29.06
CA ASP A 39 -45.97 5.28 29.70
C ASP A 39 -47.15 5.72 28.80
N THR A 40 -46.87 5.88 27.50
CA THR A 40 -47.89 6.24 26.50
C THR A 40 -48.93 5.13 26.35
N GLN A 41 -48.48 3.87 26.31
CA GLN A 41 -49.34 2.70 26.17
C GLN A 41 -50.24 2.51 27.40
N GLU A 42 -49.72 2.75 28.61
CA GLU A 42 -50.50 2.72 29.85
C GLU A 42 -51.63 3.76 29.79
N ALA A 43 -51.29 5.01 29.44
CA ALA A 43 -52.25 6.11 29.36
C ALA A 43 -53.36 5.82 28.34
N HIS A 44 -52.99 5.34 27.15
CA HIS A 44 -53.95 4.98 26.11
C HIS A 44 -54.87 3.81 26.52
N THR A 45 -54.31 2.79 27.19
CA THR A 45 -55.08 1.65 27.70
C THR A 45 -56.09 2.08 28.76
N ARG A 46 -55.65 2.90 29.73
CA ARG A 46 -56.52 3.47 30.77
C ARG A 46 -57.65 4.30 30.13
N GLU A 47 -57.32 5.17 29.20
CA GLU A 47 -58.31 6.01 28.52
C GLU A 47 -59.34 5.18 27.75
N SER A 48 -58.90 4.15 27.02
CA SER A 48 -59.80 3.25 26.30
C SER A 48 -60.74 2.52 27.25
N LEU A 49 -60.22 1.95 28.33
CA LEU A 49 -61.04 1.24 29.32
C LEU A 49 -62.07 2.17 29.98
N ILE A 50 -61.66 3.38 30.38
CA ILE A 50 -62.59 4.38 30.95
C ILE A 50 -63.66 4.77 29.93
N ARG A 51 -63.30 4.99 28.66
CA ARG A 51 -64.25 5.29 27.59
C ARG A 51 -65.27 4.16 27.43
N ASP A 52 -64.84 2.92 27.47
CA ASP A 52 -65.74 1.75 27.36
C ASP A 52 -66.68 1.66 28.57
N ARG A 53 -66.19 1.92 29.79
CA ARG A 53 -67.04 2.02 31.00
C ARG A 53 -68.07 3.16 30.90
N ARG A 54 -67.68 4.30 30.32
CA ARG A 54 -68.60 5.42 30.09
C ARG A 54 -69.71 5.03 29.12
N ALA A 55 -69.38 4.37 28.02
CA ALA A 55 -70.36 3.87 27.05
C ALA A 55 -71.30 2.82 27.66
N GLU A 56 -70.75 1.90 28.47
CA GLU A 56 -71.50 0.88 29.21
C GLU A 56 -72.56 1.53 30.14
N LEU A 57 -72.15 2.50 30.96
CA LEU A 57 -73.05 3.25 31.84
C LEU A 57 -74.15 3.98 31.07
N GLN A 58 -73.79 4.67 29.98
CA GLN A 58 -74.74 5.38 29.15
C GLN A 58 -75.80 4.42 28.59
N ASN A 59 -75.39 3.24 28.11
CA ASN A 59 -76.29 2.22 27.61
C ASN A 59 -77.24 1.70 28.71
N TYR A 60 -76.74 1.46 29.94
CA TYR A 60 -77.56 1.03 31.06
C TYR A 60 -78.61 2.06 31.45
N VAL A 61 -78.24 3.34 31.56
CA VAL A 61 -79.19 4.40 31.91
C VAL A 61 -80.19 4.63 30.78
N GLN A 62 -79.76 4.58 29.51
CA GLN A 62 -80.69 4.67 28.38
C GLN A 62 -81.70 3.51 28.36
N LEU A 63 -81.27 2.28 28.66
CA LEU A 63 -82.20 1.14 28.73
C LEU A 63 -83.21 1.31 29.87
N ALA A 64 -82.74 1.70 31.06
CA ALA A 64 -83.59 1.99 32.21
C ALA A 64 -84.57 3.14 31.88
N ARG A 65 -84.09 4.20 31.22
CA ARG A 65 -84.90 5.32 30.73
C ARG A 65 -86.02 4.85 29.81
N LYS A 66 -85.71 3.96 28.87
CA LYS A 66 -86.69 3.40 27.93
C LYS A 66 -87.75 2.55 28.62
N MET A 67 -87.41 1.83 29.69
CA MET A 67 -88.39 1.03 30.44
C MET A 67 -89.39 1.88 31.22
N ILE A 68 -88.97 3.05 31.72
CA ILE A 68 -89.89 4.00 32.37
C ILE A 68 -90.56 4.97 31.38
N ALA A 69 -90.20 4.94 30.09
CA ALA A 69 -90.67 5.92 29.11
C ALA A 69 -92.20 5.98 28.99
N PRO A 70 -92.96 4.86 28.93
CA PRO A 70 -94.43 4.94 28.84
C PRO A 70 -95.07 5.68 30.03
N LEU A 71 -94.53 5.48 31.24
CA LEU A 71 -94.98 6.20 32.44
C LEU A 71 -94.58 7.67 32.40
N TYR A 72 -93.34 7.96 32.01
CA TYR A 72 -92.84 9.34 31.96
C TYR A 72 -93.50 10.19 30.87
N GLU A 73 -93.75 9.62 29.70
CA GLU A 73 -94.34 10.33 28.56
C GLU A 73 -95.81 10.66 28.83
N SER A 74 -96.57 9.73 29.43
CA SER A 74 -97.98 9.90 29.78
C SER A 74 -98.22 10.78 31.02
N ALA A 75 -97.23 10.93 31.90
CA ALA A 75 -97.33 11.73 33.13
C ALA A 75 -97.41 13.25 32.87
N ALA A 76 -98.18 13.94 33.70
CA ALA A 76 -98.11 15.40 33.81
C ALA A 76 -96.81 15.85 34.51
N ALA A 77 -96.49 17.14 34.41
CA ALA A 77 -95.43 17.72 35.26
C ALA A 77 -95.82 17.60 36.74
N ASP A 78 -94.85 17.26 37.59
CA ASP A 78 -94.99 17.02 39.03
C ASP A 78 -95.97 15.87 39.41
N ASP A 79 -96.27 14.94 38.49
CA ASP A 79 -97.02 13.71 38.78
C ASP A 79 -96.15 12.70 39.57
N LEU A 80 -96.19 12.82 40.90
CA LEU A 80 -95.40 12.01 41.82
C LEU A 80 -95.86 10.55 41.89
N ASP A 81 -97.15 10.27 41.65
CA ASP A 81 -97.67 8.90 41.60
C ASP A 81 -97.07 8.14 40.40
N ALA A 82 -96.98 8.79 39.23
CA ALA A 82 -96.30 8.22 38.07
C ALA A 82 -94.80 8.05 38.30
N ARG A 83 -94.14 9.00 38.98
CA ARG A 83 -92.73 8.89 39.38
C ARG A 83 -92.52 7.67 40.27
N ASP A 84 -93.35 7.48 41.30
CA ASP A 84 -93.18 6.39 42.26
C ASP A 84 -93.41 5.01 41.62
N ARG A 85 -94.33 4.91 40.65
CA ARG A 85 -94.46 3.70 39.81
C ARG A 85 -93.22 3.46 38.94
N ALA A 86 -92.62 4.52 38.38
CA ALA A 86 -91.40 4.40 37.59
C ALA A 86 -90.19 4.02 38.47
N VAL A 87 -90.09 4.58 39.69
CA VAL A 87 -89.11 4.19 40.70
C VAL A 87 -89.24 2.71 41.01
N ALA A 88 -90.45 2.20 41.25
CA ALA A 88 -90.68 0.78 41.49
C ALA A 88 -90.20 -0.12 40.34
N ILE A 89 -90.26 0.33 39.08
CA ILE A 89 -89.64 -0.39 37.95
C ILE A 89 -88.12 -0.35 38.07
N LEU A 90 -87.53 0.83 38.28
CA LEU A 90 -86.07 1.00 38.39
C LEU A 90 -85.47 0.19 39.56
N GLU A 91 -86.20 0.01 40.65
CA GLU A 91 -85.80 -0.81 41.81
C GLU A 91 -85.61 -2.29 41.44
N THR A 92 -86.32 -2.79 40.42
CA THR A 92 -86.18 -4.17 39.95
C THR A 92 -84.99 -4.38 39.00
N LEU A 93 -84.30 -3.29 38.61
CA LEU A 93 -83.23 -3.35 37.62
C LEU A 93 -81.88 -3.52 38.29
N SER A 94 -81.16 -4.54 37.88
CA SER A 94 -79.77 -4.79 38.25
C SER A 94 -78.99 -5.32 37.05
N TYR A 95 -77.67 -5.13 37.06
CA TYR A 95 -76.79 -5.63 36.02
C TYR A 95 -75.43 -6.03 36.59
N GLY A 96 -74.71 -6.89 35.88
CA GLY A 96 -73.45 -7.44 36.39
C GLY A 96 -73.65 -8.15 37.73
N LYS A 97 -72.64 -8.06 38.61
CA LYS A 97 -72.69 -8.68 39.94
C LYS A 97 -73.33 -7.79 41.01
N ASP A 98 -73.03 -6.48 40.97
CA ASP A 98 -73.37 -5.53 42.03
C ASP A 98 -73.93 -4.20 41.46
N GLY A 99 -74.33 -4.16 40.19
CA GLY A 99 -74.82 -2.95 39.52
C GLY A 99 -76.30 -2.68 39.82
N TYR A 100 -76.62 -1.45 40.24
CA TYR A 100 -77.97 -1.03 40.62
C TYR A 100 -78.21 0.44 40.23
N PHE A 101 -79.47 0.85 40.11
CA PHE A 101 -79.83 2.25 39.82
C PHE A 101 -80.08 3.04 41.10
N TRP A 102 -79.66 4.31 41.10
CA TRP A 102 -79.90 5.25 42.20
C TRP A 102 -80.61 6.49 41.66
N GLY A 103 -81.23 7.26 42.55
CA GLY A 103 -81.90 8.49 42.16
C GLY A 103 -82.09 9.47 43.30
N TYR A 104 -82.06 10.75 42.96
CA TYR A 104 -82.11 11.89 43.87
C TYR A 104 -82.99 13.01 43.28
N ASP A 105 -83.58 13.84 44.14
CA ASP A 105 -84.14 15.13 43.69
C ASP A 105 -83.03 16.18 43.48
N GLU A 106 -83.44 17.38 43.04
CA GLU A 106 -82.55 18.52 42.83
C GLU A 106 -81.82 19.00 44.11
N GLN A 107 -82.37 18.69 45.29
CA GLN A 107 -81.77 19.00 46.60
C GLN A 107 -80.93 17.84 47.15
N SER A 108 -80.61 16.85 46.30
CA SER A 108 -79.85 15.65 46.67
C SER A 108 -80.53 14.79 47.74
N VAL A 109 -81.86 14.83 47.84
CA VAL A 109 -82.65 13.91 48.66
C VAL A 109 -82.85 12.62 47.91
N ARG A 110 -82.54 11.50 48.54
CA ARG A 110 -82.56 10.18 47.90
C ARG A 110 -83.99 9.72 47.62
N ILE A 111 -84.27 9.33 46.38
CA ILE A 111 -85.56 8.80 45.89
C ILE A 111 -85.46 7.31 45.56
N LEU A 112 -84.32 6.84 45.05
CA LEU A 112 -84.09 5.48 44.57
C LEU A 112 -82.71 4.98 45.00
N GLN A 113 -82.61 3.72 45.43
CA GLN A 113 -81.35 3.08 45.84
C GLN A 113 -81.41 1.56 45.65
N GLY A 114 -81.34 1.13 44.38
CA GLY A 114 -81.45 -0.27 44.00
C GLY A 114 -82.74 -0.91 44.50
N ASP A 115 -82.67 -2.16 44.92
CA ASP A 115 -83.77 -2.91 45.54
C ASP A 115 -83.93 -2.63 47.05
N THR A 116 -83.15 -1.69 47.59
CA THR A 116 -83.13 -1.35 49.02
C THR A 116 -83.93 -0.08 49.30
N LYS A 117 -84.39 0.05 50.55
CA LYS A 117 -84.99 1.30 51.06
C LYS A 117 -84.02 2.11 51.92
N ASP A 118 -82.72 1.92 51.73
CA ASP A 118 -81.69 2.58 52.55
C ASP A 118 -81.70 4.10 52.35
N LYS A 119 -82.00 4.83 53.43
CA LYS A 119 -81.96 6.30 53.54
C LYS A 119 -82.78 7.03 52.46
N ILE A 120 -83.85 6.42 51.95
CA ILE A 120 -84.82 7.09 51.09
C ILE A 120 -85.44 8.28 51.87
N GLY A 121 -85.56 9.44 51.24
CA GLY A 121 -86.05 10.68 51.84
C GLY A 121 -85.02 11.45 52.67
N GLN A 122 -83.78 10.96 52.81
CA GLN A 122 -82.70 11.70 53.48
C GLN A 122 -81.91 12.54 52.48
N SER A 123 -81.47 13.73 52.91
CA SER A 123 -80.59 14.59 52.10
C SER A 123 -79.13 14.11 52.16
N PHE A 124 -78.52 14.06 50.99
CA PHE A 124 -77.10 13.80 50.77
C PHE A 124 -76.36 15.03 50.24
N TYR A 125 -76.96 16.22 50.36
CA TYR A 125 -76.39 17.46 49.85
C TYR A 125 -75.00 17.75 50.44
N ASP A 126 -74.84 17.54 51.74
CA ASP A 126 -73.58 17.74 52.47
C ASP A 126 -72.72 16.48 52.57
N TYR A 127 -73.13 15.37 51.94
CA TYR A 127 -72.34 14.14 51.94
C TYR A 127 -71.02 14.37 51.19
N ARG A 128 -69.92 14.08 51.86
CA ARG A 128 -68.57 14.10 51.26
C ARG A 128 -68.03 12.69 51.18
N ASP A 129 -67.44 12.36 50.04
CA ASP A 129 -66.62 11.17 49.95
C ASP A 129 -65.32 11.33 50.75
N PRO A 130 -64.53 10.25 50.95
CA PRO A 130 -63.26 10.34 51.69
C PRO A 130 -62.20 11.26 51.07
N SER A 131 -62.36 11.67 49.80
CA SER A 131 -61.51 12.69 49.16
C SER A 131 -61.99 14.12 49.43
N GLY A 132 -63.11 14.28 50.14
CA GLY A 132 -63.72 15.56 50.47
C GLY A 132 -64.68 16.09 49.40
N LYS A 133 -64.94 15.34 48.32
CA LYS A 133 -65.81 15.73 47.22
C LYS A 133 -67.27 15.50 47.56
N TYR A 134 -68.13 16.45 47.21
CA TYR A 134 -69.60 16.32 47.36
C TYR A 134 -70.19 15.43 46.25
N ALA A 135 -69.87 14.14 46.27
CA ALA A 135 -70.12 13.21 45.17
C ALA A 135 -71.58 13.24 44.67
N ILE A 136 -72.55 13.22 45.58
CA ILE A 136 -73.98 13.20 45.23
C ILE A 136 -74.44 14.53 44.62
N ARG A 137 -74.00 15.66 45.19
CA ARG A 137 -74.32 16.99 44.65
C ARG A 137 -73.76 17.15 43.23
N GLU A 138 -72.55 16.67 43.00
CA GLU A 138 -71.91 16.71 41.69
C GLU A 138 -72.63 15.82 40.68
N LEU A 139 -73.11 14.64 41.09
CA LEU A 139 -73.92 13.74 40.24
C LEU A 139 -75.27 14.36 39.86
N VAL A 140 -75.97 14.95 40.84
CA VAL A 140 -77.24 15.65 40.58
C VAL A 140 -76.99 16.81 39.62
N ARG A 141 -75.97 17.63 39.88
CA ARG A 141 -75.59 18.75 38.99
C ARG A 141 -75.28 18.26 37.58
N ALA A 142 -74.50 17.17 37.44
CA ALA A 142 -74.13 16.63 36.14
C ALA A 142 -75.33 16.12 35.33
N GLY A 143 -76.33 15.53 35.98
CA GLY A 143 -77.58 15.13 35.35
C GLY A 143 -78.40 16.34 34.87
N VAL A 144 -78.52 17.38 35.70
CA VAL A 144 -79.29 18.60 35.39
C VAL A 144 -78.63 19.44 34.31
N GLU A 145 -77.30 19.61 34.35
CA GLU A 145 -76.53 20.40 33.38
C GLU A 145 -76.26 19.65 32.06
N GLY A 146 -76.46 18.34 32.02
CA GLY A 146 -76.21 17.51 30.84
C GLY A 146 -74.73 17.16 30.59
N SER A 147 -73.86 17.31 31.60
CA SER A 147 -72.49 16.77 31.54
C SER A 147 -72.44 15.27 31.82
N HIS A 148 -73.48 14.75 32.46
CA HIS A 148 -73.82 13.33 32.71
C HIS A 148 -72.81 12.52 33.54
N PHE A 149 -71.51 12.65 33.33
CA PHE A 149 -70.49 11.82 33.96
C PHE A 149 -69.85 12.51 35.16
N VAL A 150 -69.66 11.76 36.25
CA VAL A 150 -68.90 12.22 37.42
C VAL A 150 -67.99 11.11 37.90
N ASP A 151 -66.70 11.42 38.01
CA ASP A 151 -65.71 10.58 38.69
C ASP A 151 -65.73 10.91 40.19
N TYR A 152 -65.91 9.92 41.05
CA TYR A 152 -65.96 10.11 42.51
C TYR A 152 -65.54 8.83 43.21
N SER A 153 -65.27 8.89 44.51
CA SER A 153 -64.98 7.67 45.27
C SER A 153 -66.12 7.33 46.22
N PHE A 154 -66.34 6.04 46.46
CA PHE A 154 -67.37 5.60 47.39
C PHE A 154 -66.84 4.46 48.25
N VAL A 155 -67.25 4.48 49.52
CA VAL A 155 -66.92 3.43 50.47
C VAL A 155 -68.00 2.35 50.37
N LEU A 156 -67.60 1.13 50.00
CA LEU A 156 -68.54 0.01 49.85
C LEU A 156 -68.86 -0.57 51.25
N GLY A 157 -70.09 -0.36 51.75
CA GLY A 157 -70.54 -0.91 53.03
C GLY A 157 -69.74 -0.42 54.25
N ASN A 158 -69.40 -1.32 55.18
CA ASN A 158 -68.59 -1.05 56.38
C ASN A 158 -67.07 -1.16 56.14
N SER A 159 -66.62 -1.31 54.88
CA SER A 159 -65.19 -1.38 54.57
C SER A 159 -64.52 -0.01 54.72
N ALA A 160 -63.23 0.05 55.07
CA ALA A 160 -62.46 1.29 55.02
C ALA A 160 -61.84 1.55 53.63
N THR A 161 -62.05 0.65 52.66
CA THR A 161 -61.43 0.73 51.34
C THR A 161 -62.16 1.72 50.44
N LEU A 162 -61.44 2.76 50.03
CA LEU A 162 -61.89 3.72 49.03
C LEU A 162 -61.87 3.09 47.64
N VAL A 163 -63.01 3.03 46.97
CA VAL A 163 -63.10 2.51 45.59
C VAL A 163 -63.43 3.67 44.65
N PRO A 164 -62.57 3.97 43.66
CA PRO A 164 -62.89 4.95 42.63
C PRO A 164 -64.05 4.44 41.77
N LYS A 165 -64.97 5.33 41.44
CA LYS A 165 -66.16 5.06 40.65
C LYS A 165 -66.35 6.13 39.59
N ILE A 166 -67.04 5.75 38.53
CA ILE A 166 -67.62 6.68 37.57
C ILE A 166 -69.14 6.49 37.57
N GLY A 167 -69.88 7.58 37.68
CA GLY A 167 -71.33 7.59 37.61
C GLY A 167 -71.83 8.31 36.37
N TYR A 168 -72.94 7.84 35.81
CA TYR A 168 -73.71 8.52 34.78
C TYR A 168 -75.07 8.92 35.34
N ALA A 169 -75.46 10.17 35.11
CA ALA A 169 -76.67 10.78 35.62
C ALA A 169 -77.54 11.32 34.46
N GLU A 170 -78.84 11.01 34.49
CA GLU A 170 -79.84 11.56 33.60
C GLU A 170 -80.94 12.29 34.40
N TYR A 171 -81.32 13.47 33.94
CA TYR A 171 -82.36 14.28 34.56
C TYR A 171 -83.73 14.05 33.92
N LEU A 172 -84.75 13.98 34.76
CA LEU A 172 -86.16 13.81 34.42
C LEU A 172 -86.94 15.08 34.82
N PRO A 173 -87.02 16.10 33.94
CA PRO A 173 -87.61 17.40 34.28
C PRO A 173 -89.02 17.36 34.84
N LYS A 174 -89.91 16.48 34.32
CA LYS A 174 -91.28 16.38 34.83
C LYS A 174 -91.36 15.97 36.29
N TRP A 175 -90.33 15.29 36.81
CA TRP A 175 -90.30 14.77 38.17
C TRP A 175 -89.23 15.42 39.04
N LYS A 176 -88.49 16.41 38.49
CA LYS A 176 -87.34 17.06 39.16
C LYS A 176 -86.40 16.04 39.80
N MET A 177 -86.17 14.95 39.08
CA MET A 177 -85.45 13.77 39.58
C MET A 177 -84.27 13.49 38.67
N VAL A 178 -83.09 13.33 39.27
CA VAL A 178 -81.92 12.76 38.61
C VAL A 178 -81.86 11.29 38.98
N PHE A 179 -81.67 10.43 38.00
CA PHE A 179 -81.41 9.02 38.22
C PHE A 179 -80.21 8.58 37.40
N GLY A 180 -79.60 7.48 37.81
CA GLY A 180 -78.36 7.06 37.21
C GLY A 180 -77.87 5.75 37.76
N THR A 181 -76.67 5.41 37.33
CA THR A 181 -75.96 4.26 37.87
C THR A 181 -74.45 4.51 37.79
N SER A 182 -73.68 3.65 38.47
CA SER A 182 -72.25 3.84 38.63
C SER A 182 -71.49 2.52 38.54
N LEU A 183 -70.30 2.57 37.98
CA LEU A 183 -69.38 1.44 37.88
C LEU A 183 -68.12 1.71 38.71
N ASN A 184 -67.58 0.65 39.31
CA ASN A 184 -66.30 0.72 40.01
C ASN A 184 -65.15 0.70 39.00
N LEU A 185 -64.10 1.46 39.28
CA LEU A 185 -62.89 1.55 38.46
C LEU A 185 -61.73 0.70 39.01
N ASP A 186 -61.93 -0.05 40.09
CA ASP A 186 -60.92 -0.96 40.64
C ASP A 186 -60.58 -2.11 39.67
N GLY A 187 -61.55 -2.54 38.86
CA GLY A 187 -61.30 -3.46 37.74
C GLY A 187 -60.44 -2.82 36.66
N VAL A 188 -60.66 -1.54 36.34
CA VAL A 188 -59.89 -0.82 35.32
C VAL A 188 -58.43 -0.71 35.72
N GLU A 189 -58.13 -0.34 36.97
CA GLU A 189 -56.73 -0.24 37.41
C GLU A 189 -56.04 -1.60 37.45
N ARG A 190 -56.78 -2.67 37.75
CA ARG A 190 -56.27 -4.04 37.68
C ARG A 190 -55.96 -4.44 36.24
N ASP A 191 -56.84 -4.12 35.30
CA ASP A 191 -56.66 -4.44 33.88
C ASP A 191 -55.50 -3.63 33.27
N VAL A 192 -55.37 -2.34 33.64
CA VAL A 192 -54.23 -1.50 33.26
C VAL A 192 -52.93 -2.07 33.83
N GLN A 193 -52.92 -2.49 35.09
CA GLN A 193 -51.74 -3.09 35.71
C GLN A 193 -51.36 -4.43 35.07
N ALA A 194 -52.33 -5.29 34.75
CA ALA A 194 -52.08 -6.53 34.04
C ALA A 194 -51.53 -6.28 32.62
N ALA A 195 -52.08 -5.31 31.90
CA ALA A 195 -51.57 -4.90 30.59
C ALA A 195 -50.13 -4.34 30.68
N ARG A 196 -49.83 -3.58 31.74
CA ARG A 196 -48.49 -3.06 32.01
C ARG A 196 -47.49 -4.18 32.30
N GLU A 197 -47.87 -5.18 33.08
CA GLU A 197 -47.01 -6.34 33.38
C GLU A 197 -46.69 -7.13 32.13
N ALA A 198 -47.70 -7.42 31.29
CA ALA A 198 -47.49 -8.09 30.00
C ALA A 198 -46.55 -7.29 29.08
N PHE A 199 -46.74 -5.97 29.00
CA PHE A 199 -45.87 -5.11 28.20
C PHE A 199 -44.43 -5.03 28.76
N GLN A 200 -44.28 -5.11 30.08
CA GLN A 200 -42.96 -5.14 30.72
C GLN A 200 -42.23 -6.45 30.42
N GLU A 201 -42.93 -7.59 30.39
CA GLU A 201 -42.34 -8.86 29.96
C GLU A 201 -41.83 -8.79 28.52
N ASP A 202 -42.61 -8.20 27.60
CA ASP A 202 -42.19 -7.98 26.21
C ASP A 202 -40.94 -7.08 26.13
N ILE A 203 -40.89 -6.01 26.92
CA ILE A 203 -39.72 -5.12 27.02
C ILE A 203 -38.50 -5.90 27.50
N ASP A 204 -38.63 -6.70 28.56
CA ASP A 204 -37.53 -7.43 29.16
C ASP A 204 -36.96 -8.48 28.17
N GLU A 205 -37.83 -9.17 27.42
CA GLU A 205 -37.39 -10.09 26.35
C GLU A 205 -36.63 -9.35 25.25
N LEU A 206 -37.15 -8.21 24.79
CA LEU A 206 -36.47 -7.37 23.80
C LEU A 206 -35.11 -6.87 24.31
N LEU A 207 -34.99 -6.49 25.57
CA LEU A 207 -33.73 -6.06 26.18
C LEU A 207 -32.72 -7.20 26.24
N ILE A 208 -33.14 -8.41 26.60
CA ILE A 208 -32.26 -9.60 26.62
C ILE A 208 -31.74 -9.89 25.21
N VAL A 209 -32.60 -9.86 24.18
CA VAL A 209 -32.20 -10.07 22.79
C VAL A 209 -31.25 -8.96 22.31
N MET A 210 -31.53 -7.71 22.66
CA MET A 210 -30.69 -6.56 22.31
C MET A 210 -29.29 -6.66 22.94
N VAL A 211 -29.21 -6.88 24.26
CA VAL A 211 -27.92 -7.03 24.97
C VAL A 211 -27.18 -8.28 24.51
N GLY A 212 -27.89 -9.39 24.31
CA GLY A 212 -27.31 -10.64 23.81
C GLY A 212 -26.71 -10.49 22.41
N SER A 213 -27.43 -9.86 21.48
CA SER A 213 -26.93 -9.61 20.12
C SER A 213 -25.77 -8.61 20.09
N ALA A 214 -25.81 -7.56 20.92
CA ALA A 214 -24.71 -6.62 21.09
C ALA A 214 -23.43 -7.31 21.61
N LEU A 215 -23.56 -8.16 22.64
CA LEU A 215 -22.44 -8.94 23.17
C LEU A 215 -21.90 -9.94 22.13
N ALA A 216 -22.79 -10.64 21.42
CA ALA A 216 -22.39 -11.57 20.35
C ALA A 216 -21.61 -10.85 19.25
N LEU A 217 -22.04 -9.65 18.84
CA LEU A 217 -21.36 -8.84 17.85
C LEU A 217 -19.98 -8.38 18.35
N LEU A 218 -19.86 -7.93 19.61
CA LEU A 218 -18.57 -7.56 20.20
C LEU A 218 -17.60 -8.74 20.25
N VAL A 219 -18.07 -9.94 20.64
CA VAL A 219 -17.27 -11.16 20.63
C VAL A 219 -16.82 -11.51 19.21
N LEU A 220 -17.74 -11.46 18.24
CA LEU A 220 -17.43 -11.73 16.83
C LEU A 220 -16.33 -10.79 16.32
N ILE A 221 -16.45 -9.49 16.58
CA ILE A 221 -15.46 -8.48 16.16
C ILE A 221 -14.13 -8.71 16.87
N ALA A 222 -14.12 -9.04 18.16
CA ALA A 222 -12.90 -9.36 18.89
C ALA A 222 -12.19 -10.59 18.32
N VAL A 223 -12.95 -11.63 17.94
CA VAL A 223 -12.42 -12.83 17.28
C VAL A 223 -11.83 -12.48 15.91
N LEU A 224 -12.57 -11.75 15.06
CA LEU A 224 -12.11 -11.33 13.74
C LEU A 224 -10.86 -10.44 13.83
N ALA A 225 -10.83 -9.48 14.74
CA ALA A 225 -9.67 -8.63 14.97
C ALA A 225 -8.44 -9.43 15.45
N THR A 226 -8.66 -10.46 16.27
CA THR A 226 -7.59 -11.38 16.71
C THR A 226 -7.04 -12.21 15.55
N ILE A 227 -7.92 -12.75 14.70
CA ILE A 227 -7.54 -13.50 13.49
C ILE A 227 -6.73 -12.58 12.57
N MET A 228 -7.26 -11.40 12.23
CA MET A 228 -6.61 -10.42 11.36
C MET A 228 -5.25 -9.98 11.90
N SER A 229 -5.13 -9.76 13.22
CA SER A 229 -3.84 -9.42 13.83
C SER A 229 -2.83 -10.57 13.74
N ARG A 230 -3.27 -11.84 13.76
CA ARG A 230 -2.38 -12.99 13.62
C ARG A 230 -1.98 -13.25 12.17
N THR A 231 -2.88 -13.01 11.23
CA THR A 231 -2.63 -13.25 9.80
C THR A 231 -1.83 -12.14 9.14
N LEU A 232 -2.06 -10.86 9.50
CA LEU A 232 -1.38 -9.72 8.86
C LEU A 232 -0.19 -9.21 9.68
N LEU A 233 -0.39 -8.95 10.97
CA LEU A 233 0.60 -8.25 11.79
C LEU A 233 1.80 -9.12 12.13
N LYS A 234 1.58 -10.43 12.37
CA LYS A 234 2.65 -11.35 12.76
C LYS A 234 3.66 -11.59 11.61
N PRO A 235 3.25 -11.89 10.35
CA PRO A 235 4.20 -12.00 9.25
C PRO A 235 4.92 -10.67 8.95
N LEU A 236 4.22 -9.54 9.07
CA LEU A 236 4.82 -8.23 8.85
C LEU A 236 5.93 -7.92 9.88
N LEU A 237 5.70 -8.25 11.15
CA LEU A 237 6.73 -8.12 12.20
C LEU A 237 7.90 -9.10 11.99
N LEU A 238 7.64 -10.30 11.45
CA LEU A 238 8.70 -11.25 11.10
C LEU A 238 9.57 -10.71 9.95
N ILE A 239 8.94 -10.17 8.90
CA ILE A 239 9.65 -9.53 7.79
C ILE A 239 10.50 -8.36 8.33
N LYS A 240 9.91 -7.49 9.16
CA LYS A 240 10.62 -6.37 9.78
C LYS A 240 11.84 -6.82 10.59
N GLY A 241 11.68 -7.85 11.44
CA GLY A 241 12.80 -8.42 12.21
C GLY A 241 13.90 -8.97 11.31
N LYS A 242 13.55 -9.68 10.23
CA LYS A 242 14.54 -10.20 9.29
C LYS A 242 15.26 -9.12 8.48
N LEU A 243 14.55 -8.05 8.14
CA LEU A 243 15.17 -6.88 7.50
C LEU A 243 16.12 -6.16 8.47
N ASP A 244 15.72 -5.99 9.74
CA ASP A 244 16.58 -5.43 10.79
C ASP A 244 17.84 -6.31 10.97
N ASP A 245 17.71 -7.65 11.03
CA ASP A 245 18.83 -8.60 11.13
C ASP A 245 19.79 -8.48 9.92
N MET A 246 19.26 -8.38 8.70
CA MET A 246 20.07 -8.23 7.48
C MET A 246 20.76 -6.87 7.39
N ALA A 247 20.12 -5.81 7.89
CA ALA A 247 20.68 -4.45 7.89
C ALA A 247 21.70 -4.23 9.02
N ALA A 248 21.49 -4.85 10.18
CA ALA A 248 22.40 -4.77 11.33
C ALA A 248 23.57 -5.77 11.23
N GLY A 249 23.39 -6.89 10.53
CA GLY A 249 24.48 -7.80 10.20
C GLY A 249 25.49 -7.17 9.22
N GLU A 250 26.61 -7.85 8.97
CA GLU A 250 27.62 -7.45 7.97
C GLU A 250 27.12 -7.54 6.51
N GLY A 251 25.81 -7.40 6.29
CA GLY A 251 25.17 -7.57 4.99
C GLY A 251 25.19 -9.02 4.52
N ASP A 252 24.93 -9.99 5.39
CA ASP A 252 24.87 -11.40 5.00
C ASP A 252 23.68 -11.65 4.05
N LEU A 253 23.98 -11.59 2.75
CA LEU A 253 23.05 -11.81 1.65
C LEU A 253 22.71 -13.29 1.44
N THR A 254 23.10 -14.21 2.33
CA THR A 254 22.67 -15.62 2.26
C THR A 254 21.28 -15.83 2.87
N HIS A 255 20.83 -14.93 3.75
CA HIS A 255 19.50 -14.99 4.33
C HIS A 255 18.40 -14.60 3.33
N ARG A 256 17.23 -15.22 3.48
CA ARG A 256 16.02 -14.96 2.67
C ARG A 256 14.82 -14.77 3.59
N LEU A 257 13.87 -13.95 3.15
CA LEU A 257 12.58 -13.82 3.82
C LEU A 257 11.73 -15.09 3.57
N PRO A 258 11.10 -15.66 4.59
CA PRO A 258 10.25 -16.83 4.41
C PRO A 258 8.94 -16.44 3.70
N ILE A 259 8.61 -17.14 2.62
CA ILE A 259 7.33 -16.98 1.90
C ILE A 259 6.30 -17.85 2.62
N THR A 260 5.54 -17.24 3.53
CA THR A 260 4.57 -17.95 4.41
C THR A 260 3.11 -17.79 3.97
N SER A 261 2.86 -16.94 2.98
CA SER A 261 1.52 -16.65 2.44
C SER A 261 1.56 -16.57 0.91
N GLN A 262 0.39 -16.69 0.28
CA GLN A 262 0.18 -16.48 -1.17
C GLN A 262 -0.54 -15.15 -1.46
N ASP A 263 -0.52 -14.23 -0.49
CA ASP A 263 -1.08 -12.87 -0.59
C ASP A 263 0.01 -11.83 -0.87
N GLU A 264 -0.32 -10.54 -0.74
CA GLU A 264 0.58 -9.43 -0.97
C GLU A 264 1.85 -9.47 -0.09
N LEU A 265 1.79 -10.08 1.11
CA LEU A 265 2.96 -10.26 1.97
C LEU A 265 3.88 -11.35 1.43
N GLY A 266 3.31 -12.41 0.85
CA GLY A 266 4.05 -13.44 0.12
C GLY A 266 4.77 -12.89 -1.11
N ASP A 267 4.07 -12.09 -1.91
CA ASP A 267 4.62 -11.44 -3.10
C ASP A 267 5.73 -10.42 -2.76
N LEU A 268 5.57 -9.69 -1.65
CA LEU A 268 6.60 -8.81 -1.11
C LEU A 268 7.86 -9.59 -0.72
N ALA A 269 7.72 -10.69 0.03
CA ALA A 269 8.84 -11.54 0.42
C ALA A 269 9.56 -12.13 -0.80
N SER A 270 8.80 -12.61 -1.79
CA SER A 270 9.32 -13.13 -3.06
C SER A 270 10.11 -12.07 -3.84
N SER A 271 9.53 -10.87 -4.00
CA SER A 271 10.17 -9.77 -4.71
C SER A 271 11.44 -9.28 -4.01
N PHE A 272 11.44 -9.22 -2.68
CA PHE A 272 12.63 -8.92 -1.89
C PHE A 272 13.72 -9.98 -2.05
N ASN A 273 13.37 -11.27 -1.98
CA ASN A 273 14.34 -12.36 -2.18
C ASN A 273 14.99 -12.31 -3.57
N ARG A 274 14.21 -11.99 -4.62
CA ARG A 274 14.74 -11.80 -5.98
C ARG A 274 15.63 -10.57 -6.10
N PHE A 275 15.36 -9.51 -5.36
CA PHE A 275 16.25 -8.36 -5.26
C PHE A 275 17.59 -8.75 -4.60
N VAL A 276 17.55 -9.45 -3.45
CA VAL A 276 18.75 -9.94 -2.75
C VAL A 276 19.57 -10.89 -3.63
N GLU A 277 18.91 -11.78 -4.39
CA GLU A 277 19.57 -12.68 -5.35
C GLU A 277 20.40 -11.92 -6.40
N LYS A 278 19.84 -10.83 -6.95
CA LYS A 278 20.56 -9.98 -7.91
C LYS A 278 21.76 -9.30 -7.27
N ILE A 279 21.63 -8.79 -6.05
CA ILE A 279 22.76 -8.17 -5.33
C ILE A 279 23.85 -9.21 -5.04
N HIS A 280 23.48 -10.41 -4.60
CA HIS A 280 24.43 -11.50 -4.36
C HIS A 280 25.21 -11.86 -5.63
N GLY A 281 24.53 -12.00 -6.77
CA GLY A 281 25.16 -12.25 -8.07
C GLY A 281 26.11 -11.13 -8.51
N LEU A 282 25.74 -9.87 -8.29
CA LEU A 282 26.63 -8.73 -8.57
C LEU A 282 27.89 -8.77 -7.71
N VAL A 283 27.78 -9.07 -6.41
CA VAL A 283 28.94 -9.20 -5.51
C VAL A 283 29.87 -10.34 -5.95
N GLN A 284 29.32 -11.50 -6.34
CA GLN A 284 30.10 -12.61 -6.88
C GLN A 284 30.82 -12.23 -8.18
N GLN A 285 30.15 -11.51 -9.08
CA GLN A 285 30.73 -11.04 -10.33
C GLN A 285 31.86 -10.04 -10.09
N VAL A 286 31.68 -9.11 -9.14
CA VAL A 286 32.74 -8.17 -8.72
C VAL A 286 33.93 -8.95 -8.18
N SER A 287 33.72 -9.89 -7.26
CA SER A 287 34.79 -10.73 -6.70
C SER A 287 35.58 -11.49 -7.79
N THR A 288 34.86 -12.10 -8.74
CA THR A 288 35.47 -12.81 -9.88
C THR A 288 36.29 -11.87 -10.76
N THR A 289 35.73 -10.69 -11.07
CA THR A 289 36.40 -9.67 -11.89
C THR A 289 37.64 -9.14 -11.19
N THR A 290 37.58 -8.91 -9.88
CA THR A 290 38.74 -8.51 -9.07
C THR A 290 39.84 -9.57 -9.13
N HIS A 291 39.50 -10.85 -9.02
CA HIS A 291 40.50 -11.93 -9.11
C HIS A 291 41.13 -12.04 -10.51
N GLN A 292 40.33 -11.87 -11.58
CA GLN A 292 40.84 -11.78 -12.94
C GLN A 292 41.77 -10.58 -13.14
N LEU A 293 41.40 -9.42 -12.60
CA LEU A 293 42.23 -8.21 -12.62
C LEU A 293 43.56 -8.45 -11.91
N THR A 294 43.57 -9.08 -10.73
CA THR A 294 44.80 -9.44 -10.02
C THR A 294 45.72 -10.33 -10.87
N LYS A 295 45.16 -11.34 -11.56
CA LYS A 295 45.94 -12.18 -12.48
C LYS A 295 46.52 -11.40 -13.65
N LEU A 296 45.72 -10.52 -14.26
CA LEU A 296 46.17 -9.68 -15.38
C LEU A 296 47.30 -8.75 -14.95
N VAL A 297 47.18 -8.12 -13.78
CA VAL A 297 48.25 -7.27 -13.20
C VAL A 297 49.54 -8.07 -13.01
N ALA A 298 49.47 -9.30 -12.49
CA ALA A 298 50.64 -10.17 -12.37
C ALA A 298 51.26 -10.54 -13.73
N SER A 299 50.44 -10.74 -14.77
CA SER A 299 50.91 -11.00 -16.13
C SER A 299 51.61 -9.77 -16.73
N VAL A 300 51.07 -8.57 -16.52
CA VAL A 300 51.67 -7.31 -16.98
C VAL A 300 53.01 -7.08 -16.28
N ALA A 301 53.11 -7.34 -14.98
CA ALA A 301 54.37 -7.24 -14.24
C ALA A 301 55.45 -8.18 -14.82
N ASN A 302 55.09 -9.45 -15.09
CA ASN A 302 55.99 -10.40 -15.74
C ASN A 302 56.41 -9.96 -17.14
N GLN A 303 55.48 -9.42 -17.94
CA GLN A 303 55.78 -8.94 -19.28
C GLN A 303 56.71 -7.72 -19.24
N ALA A 304 56.50 -6.80 -18.31
CA ALA A 304 57.38 -5.65 -18.11
C ALA A 304 58.81 -6.09 -17.79
N GLN A 305 58.98 -7.07 -16.90
CA GLN A 305 60.30 -7.64 -16.58
C GLN A 305 60.97 -8.30 -17.79
N ARG A 306 60.21 -9.05 -18.61
CA ARG A 306 60.74 -9.64 -19.85
C ARG A 306 61.15 -8.56 -20.87
N SER A 307 60.36 -7.50 -20.99
CA SER A 307 60.69 -6.37 -21.85
C SER A 307 61.95 -5.63 -21.37
N GLU A 308 62.16 -5.47 -20.06
CA GLU A 308 63.38 -4.90 -19.51
C GLU A 308 64.62 -5.74 -19.88
N GLN A 309 64.53 -7.06 -19.74
CA GLN A 309 65.60 -7.98 -20.14
C GLN A 309 65.89 -7.93 -21.65
N ALA A 310 64.84 -7.89 -22.49
CA ALA A 310 64.99 -7.76 -23.93
C ALA A 310 65.63 -6.43 -24.33
N MET A 311 65.27 -5.33 -23.65
CA MET A 311 65.89 -4.02 -23.85
C MET A 311 67.36 -4.01 -23.43
N ALA A 312 67.73 -4.67 -22.34
CA ALA A 312 69.12 -4.82 -21.95
C ALA A 312 69.94 -5.60 -22.99
N ALA A 313 69.39 -6.70 -23.54
CA ALA A 313 70.02 -7.47 -24.61
C ALA A 313 70.17 -6.65 -25.90
N GLN A 314 69.10 -5.97 -26.33
CA GLN A 314 69.13 -5.11 -27.53
C GLN A 314 70.14 -3.97 -27.38
N ARG A 315 70.28 -3.39 -26.17
CA ARG A 315 71.31 -2.38 -25.90
C ARG A 315 72.71 -2.95 -26.08
N HIS A 316 72.97 -4.16 -25.59
CA HIS A 316 74.24 -4.84 -25.78
C HIS A 316 74.55 -5.12 -27.25
N GLU A 317 73.57 -5.61 -28.02
CA GLU A 317 73.73 -5.80 -29.47
C GLU A 317 74.01 -4.47 -30.18
N THR A 318 73.34 -3.39 -29.78
CA THR A 318 73.58 -2.05 -30.33
C THR A 318 75.00 -1.57 -30.06
N ASP A 319 75.55 -1.79 -28.86
CA ASP A 319 76.94 -1.46 -28.52
C ASP A 319 77.94 -2.29 -29.34
N GLN A 320 77.63 -3.56 -29.62
CA GLN A 320 78.43 -4.41 -30.51
C GLN A 320 78.40 -3.91 -31.96
N VAL A 321 77.23 -3.52 -32.47
CA VAL A 321 77.11 -2.92 -33.80
C VAL A 321 77.91 -1.62 -33.88
N ALA A 322 77.87 -0.77 -32.85
CA ALA A 322 78.67 0.45 -32.80
C ALA A 322 80.18 0.15 -32.84
N THR A 323 80.62 -0.91 -32.15
CA THR A 323 82.02 -1.38 -32.20
C THR A 323 82.40 -1.88 -33.59
N ALA A 324 81.55 -2.69 -34.22
CA ALA A 324 81.76 -3.18 -35.58
C ALA A 324 81.79 -2.02 -36.61
N ILE A 325 80.97 -0.99 -36.44
CA ILE A 325 81.02 0.22 -37.29
C ILE A 325 82.36 0.94 -37.13
N ASN A 326 82.90 1.06 -35.91
CA ASN A 326 84.22 1.64 -35.69
C ASN A 326 85.33 0.82 -36.36
N GLU A 327 85.33 -0.50 -36.22
CA GLU A 327 86.28 -1.38 -36.90
C GLU A 327 86.15 -1.30 -38.42
N MET A 328 84.92 -1.28 -38.94
CA MET A 328 84.65 -1.15 -40.36
C MET A 328 85.11 0.21 -40.90
N SER A 329 84.96 1.28 -40.13
CA SER A 329 85.47 2.61 -40.48
C SER A 329 87.00 2.63 -40.56
N ALA A 330 87.68 1.98 -39.61
CA ALA A 330 89.12 1.83 -39.62
C ALA A 330 89.59 0.99 -40.84
N ALA A 331 88.94 -0.13 -41.12
CA ALA A 331 89.25 -0.97 -42.29
C ALA A 331 89.02 -0.22 -43.61
N ALA A 332 87.93 0.54 -43.73
CA ALA A 332 87.67 1.38 -44.90
C ALA A 332 88.75 2.46 -45.08
N HIS A 333 89.25 3.04 -43.99
CA HIS A 333 90.34 4.00 -44.02
C HIS A 333 91.67 3.35 -44.48
N GLU A 334 92.00 2.15 -43.99
CA GLU A 334 93.17 1.39 -44.44
C GLU A 334 93.09 0.99 -45.92
N VAL A 335 91.90 0.60 -46.39
CA VAL A 335 91.66 0.28 -47.81
C VAL A 335 91.84 1.53 -48.67
N ALA A 336 91.31 2.68 -48.24
CA ALA A 336 91.50 3.96 -48.95
C ALA A 336 92.98 4.35 -49.04
N MET A 337 93.73 4.24 -47.93
CA MET A 337 95.17 4.47 -47.89
C MET A 337 95.95 3.51 -48.79
N SER A 338 95.53 2.25 -48.87
CA SER A 338 96.17 1.24 -49.73
C SER A 338 95.87 1.48 -51.20
N ALA A 339 94.64 1.88 -51.55
CA ALA A 339 94.27 2.29 -52.89
C ALA A 339 95.05 3.53 -53.35
N GLN A 340 95.23 4.52 -52.46
CA GLN A 340 96.05 5.71 -52.73
C GLN A 340 97.51 5.34 -53.02
N ARG A 341 98.14 4.51 -52.16
CA ARG A 341 99.51 4.02 -52.38
C ARG A 341 99.64 3.24 -53.70
N ALA A 342 98.64 2.42 -54.05
CA ALA A 342 98.63 1.69 -55.31
C ALA A 342 98.54 2.64 -56.52
N ALA A 343 97.72 3.69 -56.44
CA ALA A 343 97.62 4.71 -57.48
C ALA A 343 98.94 5.48 -57.67
N GLU A 344 99.61 5.86 -56.57
CA GLU A 344 100.92 6.50 -56.60
C GLU A 344 101.99 5.61 -57.25
N ALA A 345 102.05 4.33 -56.86
CA ALA A 345 102.98 3.36 -57.44
C ALA A 345 102.70 3.11 -58.94
N ALA A 346 101.43 3.05 -59.34
CA ALA A 346 101.05 2.92 -60.75
C ALA A 346 101.49 4.16 -61.56
N GLN A 347 101.34 5.36 -61.00
CA GLN A 347 101.76 6.61 -61.64
C GLN A 347 103.30 6.70 -61.76
N GLU A 348 104.05 6.26 -60.74
CA GLU A 348 105.51 6.14 -60.82
C GLU A 348 105.94 5.15 -61.90
N THR A 349 105.26 3.99 -61.98
CA THR A 349 105.52 2.98 -63.01
C THR A 349 105.27 3.52 -64.42
N ASP A 350 104.21 4.30 -64.63
CA ASP A 350 103.94 4.97 -65.91
C ASP A 350 105.07 5.95 -66.30
N GLN A 351 105.54 6.76 -65.34
CA GLN A 351 106.67 7.68 -65.58
C GLN A 351 107.95 6.94 -65.96
N GLN A 352 108.27 5.85 -65.26
CA GLN A 352 109.42 5.00 -65.59
C GLN A 352 109.25 4.35 -66.96
N GLY A 353 108.04 3.88 -67.30
CA GLY A 353 107.71 3.33 -68.61
C GLY A 353 107.91 4.34 -69.75
N GLN A 354 107.50 5.60 -69.56
CA GLN A 354 107.76 6.67 -70.53
C GLN A 354 109.24 7.03 -70.66
N ALA A 355 110.01 6.97 -69.57
CA ALA A 355 111.46 7.16 -69.63
C ALA A 355 112.14 6.03 -70.40
N ALA A 356 111.78 4.78 -70.13
CA ALA A 356 112.27 3.62 -70.86
C ALA A 356 111.94 3.71 -72.36
N LYS A 357 110.71 4.12 -72.71
CA LYS A 357 110.32 4.37 -74.11
C LYS A 357 111.24 5.39 -74.80
N ARG A 358 111.55 6.51 -74.14
CA ARG A 358 112.48 7.52 -74.68
C ARG A 358 113.88 6.97 -74.93
N ILE A 359 114.37 6.09 -74.04
CA ILE A 359 115.67 5.43 -74.23
C ILE A 359 115.63 4.51 -75.45
N VAL A 360 114.57 3.69 -75.58
CA VAL A 360 114.39 2.78 -76.73
C VAL A 360 114.29 3.57 -78.05
N ASP A 361 113.51 4.65 -78.09
CA ASP A 361 113.40 5.51 -79.27
C ASP A 361 114.78 6.11 -79.65
N GLY A 362 115.58 6.50 -78.66
CA GLY A 362 116.96 6.96 -78.87
C GLY A 362 117.89 5.87 -79.41
N SER A 363 117.79 4.64 -78.90
CA SER A 363 118.56 3.49 -79.40
C SER A 363 118.18 3.13 -80.84
N ILE A 364 116.90 3.22 -81.21
CA ILE A 364 116.44 3.01 -82.60
C ILE A 364 117.09 4.04 -83.52
N GLN A 365 117.14 5.31 -83.11
CA GLN A 365 117.79 6.36 -83.90
C GLN A 365 119.29 6.09 -84.11
N GLN A 366 120.01 5.70 -83.06
CA GLN A 366 121.43 5.34 -83.16
C GLN A 366 121.69 4.14 -84.09
N ILE A 367 120.79 3.15 -84.10
CA ILE A 367 120.87 2.03 -85.03
C ILE A 367 120.70 2.53 -86.48
N HIS A 368 119.77 3.46 -86.71
CA HIS A 368 119.57 4.05 -88.04
C HIS A 368 120.80 4.82 -88.52
N ASP A 369 121.42 5.61 -87.63
CA ASP A 369 122.64 6.35 -87.93
C ASP A 369 123.81 5.39 -88.27
N LEU A 370 123.96 4.31 -87.49
CA LEU A 370 124.98 3.27 -87.73
C LEU A 370 124.77 2.53 -89.07
N VAL A 371 123.52 2.23 -89.43
CA VAL A 371 123.20 1.62 -90.73
C VAL A 371 123.57 2.56 -91.89
N GLY A 372 123.39 3.88 -91.70
CA GLY A 372 123.87 4.89 -92.64
C GLY A 372 125.39 4.85 -92.81
N GLU A 373 126.13 4.86 -91.70
CA GLU A 373 127.60 4.86 -91.69
C GLU A 373 128.21 3.56 -92.28
N LEU A 374 127.55 2.41 -92.06
CA LEU A 374 127.90 1.14 -92.70
C LEU A 374 127.71 1.18 -94.22
N ARG A 375 126.68 1.88 -94.72
CA ARG A 375 126.44 2.04 -96.16
C ARG A 375 127.54 2.88 -96.82
N ASP A 376 127.94 3.97 -96.18
CA ASP A 376 129.02 4.84 -96.66
C ASP A 376 130.38 4.11 -96.66
N SER A 377 130.64 3.29 -95.64
CA SER A 377 131.83 2.41 -95.60
C SER A 377 131.83 1.37 -96.74
N GLY A 378 130.66 0.81 -97.07
CA GLY A 378 130.50 -0.11 -98.19
C GLY A 378 130.81 0.52 -99.55
N GLU A 379 130.47 1.80 -99.74
CA GLU A 379 130.77 2.54 -100.97
C GLU A 379 132.28 2.80 -101.13
N SER A 380 132.98 3.14 -100.04
CA SER A 380 134.44 3.30 -100.03
C SER A 380 135.19 2.01 -100.34
N LEU A 381 134.71 0.86 -99.84
CA LEU A 381 135.29 -0.45 -100.15
C LEU A 381 135.13 -0.83 -101.64
N GLY A 382 134.01 -0.47 -102.26
CA GLY A 382 133.80 -0.63 -103.71
C GLY A 382 134.78 0.21 -104.54
N GLY A 383 135.12 1.41 -104.07
CA GLY A 383 136.18 2.25 -104.65
C GLY A 383 137.55 1.58 -104.60
N LEU A 384 137.94 1.05 -103.43
CA LEU A 384 139.21 0.37 -103.23
C LEU A 384 139.38 -0.87 -104.13
N GLN A 385 138.30 -1.65 -104.32
CA GLN A 385 138.32 -2.80 -105.23
C GLN A 385 138.68 -2.41 -106.67
N LYS A 386 138.21 -1.23 -107.11
CA LYS A 386 138.49 -0.70 -108.45
C LYS A 386 139.95 -0.27 -108.60
N ASP A 387 140.51 0.34 -107.58
CA ASP A 387 141.92 0.76 -107.55
C ASP A 387 142.88 -0.46 -107.57
N VAL A 388 142.55 -1.51 -106.83
CA VAL A 388 143.34 -2.77 -106.82
C VAL A 388 143.33 -3.45 -108.19
N ALA A 389 142.21 -3.44 -108.92
CA ALA A 389 142.15 -3.97 -110.28
C ALA A 389 143.02 -3.17 -111.27
N GLY A 390 143.13 -1.85 -111.07
CA GLY A 390 144.04 -1.00 -111.84
C GLY A 390 145.52 -1.38 -111.64
N ILE A 391 145.91 -1.76 -110.44
CA ILE A 391 147.30 -2.16 -110.12
C ILE A 391 147.69 -3.47 -110.81
N VAL A 392 146.77 -4.44 -110.94
CA VAL A 392 147.03 -5.70 -111.66
C VAL A 392 147.30 -5.45 -113.15
N GLY A 393 146.58 -4.52 -113.77
CA GLY A 393 146.84 -4.13 -115.17
C GLY A 393 148.22 -3.51 -115.40
N VAL A 394 148.76 -2.77 -114.41
CA VAL A 394 150.11 -2.21 -114.47
C VAL A 394 151.18 -3.31 -114.32
N LEU A 395 150.93 -4.32 -113.48
CA LEU A 395 151.85 -5.44 -113.29
C LEU A 395 152.02 -6.30 -114.56
N ASP A 396 150.97 -6.49 -115.36
CA ASP A 396 151.06 -7.21 -116.64
C ASP A 396 151.95 -6.48 -117.67
N VAL A 397 151.92 -5.14 -117.68
CA VAL A 397 152.80 -4.32 -118.54
C VAL A 397 154.26 -4.43 -118.09
N ILE A 398 154.52 -4.43 -116.77
CA ILE A 398 155.88 -4.58 -116.24
C ILE A 398 156.45 -5.97 -116.59
N ARG A 399 155.62 -7.02 -116.57
CA ARG A 399 156.03 -8.38 -116.95
C ARG A 399 156.36 -8.48 -118.45
N ALA A 400 155.60 -7.80 -119.31
CA ALA A 400 155.85 -7.74 -120.75
C ALA A 400 157.15 -6.99 -121.12
N VAL A 401 157.54 -5.95 -120.35
CA VAL A 401 158.80 -5.22 -120.57
C VAL A 401 160.01 -6.02 -120.09
N ALA A 402 159.87 -6.81 -119.01
CA ALA A 402 160.98 -7.60 -118.45
C ALA A 402 161.40 -8.79 -119.34
N GLU A 403 160.50 -9.34 -120.16
CA GLU A 403 160.80 -10.42 -121.10
C GLU A 403 161.64 -9.96 -122.31
N GLN A 404 161.53 -8.69 -122.72
CA GLN A 404 162.30 -8.14 -123.83
C GLN A 404 163.79 -7.90 -123.52
N THR A 405 164.16 -7.79 -122.24
CA THR A 405 165.54 -7.52 -121.83
C THR A 405 166.42 -8.77 -121.76
N ASN A 406 165.83 -9.97 -121.68
CA ASN A 406 166.56 -11.24 -121.57
C ASN A 406 166.96 -11.87 -122.93
N LEU A 407 166.58 -11.25 -124.05
CA LEU A 407 166.78 -11.80 -125.40
C LEU A 407 167.84 -11.07 -126.26
N LEU A 408 168.60 -10.13 -125.68
CA LEU A 408 169.70 -9.43 -126.35
C LEU A 408 171.05 -9.52 -125.60
N ALA A 409 171.17 -10.48 -124.66
CA ALA A 409 172.43 -10.86 -124.01
C ALA A 409 172.89 -12.25 -124.47
#